data_AF-A0A183S7H4-F1
#
_entry.id   AF-A0A183S7H4-F1
#
_cell.length_a   1.000
_cell.length_b   1.000
_cell.length_c   1.000
_cell.angle_alpha   90.00
_cell.angle_beta   90.00
_cell.angle_gamma   90.00
#
_symmetry.space_group_name_H-M   'P 1'
#
loop_
_entity.id
_entity.type
_entity.pdbx_description
1 polymer ?
#
loop_
_entity_poly.entity_id
_entity_poly.type
_entity_poly.pdbx_seq_one_letter_code
_entity_poly.pdbx_strand_id
1 'polypeptide(L)' 'MTEDQFKCLFFVCADQSPHDVEIKTHLLSIVEQKLESALQKLTAECHRFKNLDHNSAIVEQPNYSVAASSVYAVTHPKLM' A
#
# COMPACT_ATOMS: atom_id res chain seq x y z
N MET A 1 -4.14 -6.89 15.49
CA MET A 1 -5.03 -7.02 16.67
C MET A 1 -4.29 -7.87 17.69
N THR A 2 -4.13 -7.39 18.93
CA THR A 2 -3.51 -8.19 20.00
C THR A 2 -4.52 -9.15 20.63
N GLU A 3 -4.06 -10.17 21.33
CA GLU A 3 -4.93 -11.12 22.03
C GLU A 3 -5.87 -10.41 23.03
N ASP A 4 -5.35 -9.42 23.76
CA ASP A 4 -6.15 -8.63 24.70
C ASP A 4 -7.24 -7.81 24.02
N GLN A 5 -6.97 -7.27 22.83
CA GLN A 5 -7.98 -6.55 22.04
C GLN A 5 -9.10 -7.49 21.59
N PHE A 6 -8.76 -8.72 21.19
CA PHE A 6 -9.74 -9.73 20.81
C PHE A 6 -10.59 -10.20 22.01
N LYS A 7 -9.95 -10.44 23.16
CA LYS A 7 -10.65 -10.78 24.41
C LYS A 7 -11.60 -9.68 24.86
N CYS A 8 -11.16 -8.42 24.76
CA CYS A 8 -11.99 -7.26 25.09
C CYS A 8 -13.22 -7.17 24.16
N LEU A 9 -13.03 -7.36 22.86
CA LEU A 9 -14.13 -7.39 21.89
C LEU A 9 -15.13 -8.51 22.19
N PHE A 10 -14.64 -9.72 22.50
CA PHE A 10 -15.50 -10.84 22.86
C PHE A 10 -16.33 -10.54 24.11
N PHE A 11 -15.73 -9.95 25.14
CA PHE A 11 -16.42 -9.56 26.37
C PHE A 11 -17.49 -8.51 26.12
N VAL A 12 -17.16 -7.45 25.37
CA VAL A 12 -18.08 -6.37 24.98
C VAL A 12 -19.26 -6.94 24.16
N CYS A 13 -19.01 -7.88 23.25
CA CYS A 13 -20.08 -8.50 22.46
C CYS A 13 -20.96 -9.44 23.30
N ALA A 14 -20.35 -10.22 24.20
CA ALA A 14 -21.04 -11.22 25.02
C ALA A 14 -21.88 -10.64 26.16
N ASP A 15 -21.60 -9.41 26.58
CA ASP A 15 -22.37 -8.73 27.63
C ASP A 15 -23.79 -8.39 27.13
N GLN A 16 -24.80 -8.93 27.80
CA GLN A 16 -26.23 -8.71 27.50
C GLN A 16 -26.85 -7.59 28.35
N SER A 17 -26.04 -6.90 29.16
CA SER A 17 -26.49 -5.76 29.97
C SER A 17 -27.18 -4.69 29.10
N PRO A 18 -28.47 -4.37 29.35
CA PRO A 18 -29.16 -3.32 28.61
C PRO A 18 -28.68 -1.91 29.01
N HIS A 19 -27.98 -1.79 30.14
CA HIS A 19 -27.50 -0.52 30.68
C HIS A 19 -26.31 0.04 29.88
N ASP A 20 -25.52 -0.84 29.27
CA ASP A 20 -24.23 -0.48 28.68
C ASP A 20 -24.25 -0.56 27.15
N VAL A 21 -25.43 -0.68 26.55
CA VAL A 21 -25.63 -0.85 25.10
C VAL A 21 -24.98 0.27 24.29
N GLU A 22 -25.11 1.52 24.75
CA GLU A 22 -24.54 2.68 24.06
C GLU A 22 -23.00 2.68 24.12
N ILE A 23 -22.44 2.39 25.30
CA ILE A 23 -20.99 2.29 25.52
C ILE A 23 -20.40 1.15 24.69
N LYS A 24 -21.06 -0.02 24.71
CA LYS A 24 -20.70 -1.21 23.93
C LYS A 24 -20.74 -0.95 22.43
N THR A 25 -21.78 -0.28 21.94
CA THR A 25 -21.92 0.10 20.52
C THR A 25 -20.81 1.07 20.10
N HIS A 26 -20.52 2.06 20.95
CA HIS A 26 -19.44 3.01 20.71
C HIS A 26 -18.06 2.33 20.69
N LEU A 27 -17.77 1.44 21.65
CA LEU A 27 -16.52 0.67 21.69
C LEU A 27 -16.36 -0.24 20.46
N LEU A 28 -17.44 -0.90 20.04
CA LEU A 28 -17.44 -1.75 18.85
C LEU A 28 -17.10 -0.94 17.59
N SER A 29 -17.74 0.22 17.41
CA SER A 29 -17.49 1.13 16.28
C SER A 29 -16.02 1.58 16.21
N ILE A 30 -15.40 1.92 17.35
CA ILE A 30 -13.97 2.29 17.40
C ILE A 30 -13.09 1.13 16.94
N VAL A 31 -13.38 -0.10 17.39
CA VAL A 31 -12.62 -1.29 17.00
C VAL A 31 -12.75 -1.58 15.51
N GLU A 32 -13.98 -1.50 14.98
CA GLU A 32 -14.26 -1.70 13.56
C GLU A 32 -13.53 -0.67 12.68
N GLN A 33 -13.63 0.62 13.00
CA GLN A 33 -12.93 1.68 12.27
C GLN A 33 -11.41 1.50 12.30
N LYS A 34 -10.85 1.11 13.44
CA LYS A 34 -9.42 0.86 13.57
C LYS A 34 -8.97 -0.36 12.77
N LEU A 35 -9.80 -1.41 12.70
CA LEU A 35 -9.52 -2.59 11.90
C LEU A 35 -9.59 -2.26 10.40
N GLU A 36 -10.62 -1.54 9.98
CA GLU A 36 -10.79 -1.11 8.59
C GLU A 36 -9.62 -0.25 8.11
N SER A 37 -9.22 0.77 8.90
CA SER A 37 -8.07 1.61 8.56
C SER A 37 -6.76 0.82 8.48
N ALA A 38 -6.55 -0.17 9.35
CA ALA A 38 -5.39 -1.05 9.27
C ALA A 38 -5.40 -1.92 8.01
N LEU A 39 -6.56 -2.46 7.61
CA LEU A 39 -6.72 -3.24 6.38
C LEU A 39 -6.52 -2.39 5.12
N GLN A 40 -7.05 -1.16 5.09
CA GLN A 40 -6.83 -0.22 4.01
C GLN A 40 -5.34 0.10 3.86
N LYS A 41 -4.65 0.36 4.97
CA LYS A 41 -3.21 0.59 4.96
C LYS A 41 -2.44 -0.62 4.43
N LEU A 42 -2.75 -1.82 4.91
CA LEU A 42 -2.13 -3.05 4.41
C LEU A 42 -2.37 -3.23 2.90
N THR A 43 -3.59 -2.97 2.42
CA THR A 43 -3.94 -3.07 1.01
C THR A 43 -3.14 -2.07 0.16
N ALA A 44 -3.01 -0.82 0.63
CA ALA A 44 -2.21 0.20 -0.02
C ALA A 44 -0.72 -0.19 -0.09
N GLU A 45 -0.18 -0.79 0.97
CA GLU A 45 1.18 -1.31 1.00
C GLU A 45 1.37 -2.45 -0.02
N CYS A 46 0.45 -3.41 -0.06
CA CYS A 46 0.48 -4.51 -1.05
C CYS A 46 0.42 -3.97 -2.49
N HIS A 47 -0.43 -2.97 -2.75
CA HIS A 47 -0.48 -2.29 -4.04
C HIS A 47 0.85 -1.60 -4.37
N ARG A 48 1.48 -0.94 -3.39
CA ARG A 48 2.79 -0.31 -3.59
C ARG A 48 3.86 -1.34 -3.93
N PHE A 49 3.91 -2.48 -3.24
CA PHE A 49 4.84 -3.57 -3.54
C PHE A 49 4.63 -4.10 -4.97
N LYS A 50 3.38 -4.37 -5.36
CA LYS A 50 3.06 -4.81 -6.72
C LYS A 50 3.48 -3.80 -7.80
N ASN A 51 3.26 -2.50 -7.55
CA ASN A 51 3.69 -1.45 -8.47
C ASN A 51 5.22 -1.32 -8.53
N LEU A 52 5.92 -1.55 -7.41
CA LEU A 52 7.37 -1.59 -7.38
C LEU A 52 7.93 -2.73 -8.24
N ASP A 53 7.35 -3.93 -8.14
CA ASP A 53 7.75 -5.09 -8.97
C ASP A 53 7.53 -4.81 -10.46
N HIS A 54 6.41 -4.18 -10.82
CA HIS A 54 6.13 -3.80 -12.21
C HIS A 54 7.12 -2.75 -12.73
N ASN A 55 7.41 -1.73 -11.94
CA ASN A 55 8.36 -0.68 -12.33
C ASN A 55 9.80 -1.20 -12.40
N SER A 56 10.18 -2.13 -11.52
CA SER A 56 11.47 -2.83 -11.57
C SER A 56 11.60 -3.63 -12.87
N ALA A 57 10.55 -4.34 -13.27
CA ALA A 57 10.52 -5.08 -14.53
C ALA A 57 10.62 -4.15 -15.77
N ILE A 58 10.06 -2.93 -15.73
CA ILE A 58 10.21 -1.94 -16.80
C ILE A 58 11.67 -1.48 -16.93
N VAL A 59 12.39 -1.31 -15.82
CA VAL A 59 13.81 -0.90 -15.83
C VAL A 59 14.72 -2.05 -16.27
N GLU A 60 14.39 -3.29 -15.94
CA GLU A 60 15.14 -4.48 -16.37
C GLU A 60 14.83 -4.96 -17.79
N GLN A 61 13.80 -4.42 -18.46
CA GLN A 61 13.62 -4.70 -19.88
C GLN A 61 14.85 -4.20 -20.64
N PRO A 62 15.61 -5.09 -21.31
CA PRO A 62 16.62 -4.64 -22.23
C PRO A 62 15.84 -3.92 -23.33
N ASN A 63 16.12 -2.64 -23.52
CA ASN A 63 15.67 -1.93 -24.72
C ASN A 63 16.20 -2.71 -25.94
N TYR A 64 15.42 -3.66 -26.44
CA TYR A 64 15.60 -4.29 -27.75
C TYR A 64 15.19 -3.26 -28.81
N SER A 65 15.98 -2.21 -28.88
CA SER A 65 16.18 -1.40 -30.08
C SER A 65 17.43 -0.57 -29.85
N VAL A 66 18.58 -1.25 -29.80
CA VAL A 66 19.82 -0.66 -30.34
C VAL A 66 19.67 -0.67 -31.86
N ALA A 67 18.69 0.07 -32.38
CA ALA A 67 18.68 0.46 -33.78
C ALA A 67 19.68 1.61 -33.88
N ALA A 68 20.94 1.23 -34.08
CA ALA A 68 22.02 1.98 -34.72
C ALA A 68 21.72 3.45 -35.05
N SER A 69 21.62 4.32 -34.03
CA SER A 69 21.73 5.76 -34.25
C SER A 69 23.21 6.08 -34.35
N SER A 70 23.74 5.96 -35.58
CA SER A 70 25.05 6.47 -35.98
C SER A 70 25.17 7.93 -35.58
N VAL A 71 25.90 8.19 -34.49
CA VAL A 71 26.26 9.55 -34.07
C VAL A 71 27.31 10.07 -35.05
N TYR A 72 26.90 10.91 -35.99
CA TYR A 72 27.85 11.65 -36.83
C TYR A 72 28.38 12.84 -36.04
N ALA A 73 29.69 12.87 -35.80
CA ALA A 73 30.37 14.05 -35.27
C ALA A 73 30.45 15.12 -36.37
N VAL A 74 29.92 16.31 -36.10
CA VAL A 74 30.05 17.48 -36.98
C VAL A 74 31.43 18.09 -36.72
N THR A 75 32.36 17.92 -37.66
CA THR A 75 33.61 18.67 -37.68
C THR A 75 33.40 19.97 -38.45
N HIS A 76 33.53 21.10 -37.76
CA HIS A 76 33.56 22.41 -38.41
C HIS A 76 34.94 22.63 -39.05
N PRO A 77 35.06 22.82 -40.38
CA PRO A 77 36.33 23.21 -40.98
C PRO A 77 36.63 24.67 -40.64
N LYS A 78 37.82 24.90 -40.07
CA LYS A 78 38.37 26.22 -39.79
C LYS A 78 38.71 26.91 -41.12
N LEU A 79 37.96 27.94 -41.50
CA LEU A 79 38.32 28.80 -42.64
C LEU A 79 39.61 29.57 -42.30
N MET A 80 40.60 29.50 -43.20
CA MET A 80 41.85 30.28 -43.17
C MET A 80 41.61 31.70 -43.69
#